data_AF-A0A512ULK3-F1
#
_entry.id   AF-A0A512ULK3-F1
#
_cell.length_a   1.000
_cell.length_b   1.000
_cell.length_c   1.000
_cell.angle_alpha   90.00
_cell.angle_beta   90.00
_cell.angle_gamma   90.00
#
_symmetry.space_group_name_H-M   'P 1'
#
loop_
_entity.id
_entity.type
_entity.pdbx_description
1 polymer ?
#
loop_
_entity_poly.entity_id
_entity_poly.type
_entity_poly.pdbx_seq_one_letter_code
_entity_poly.pdbx_strand_id
1 'polypeptide(L)'
;MSNNIKVIVRVRPSLPREDSECLVHMPADEPGQTYLDHPKGTKKYVFDESIWSHSKSESNYHDNLLFYQKCGYNLLEHLYQGYNVCLLAYGQTGSGKTYTMMGENNDYGIIPLVIRDILRQRDSLIKEKINCEVTFSYVEIYNEKVRDLLGCSKVCRVREDPLSGPYIEGLTKVTIDSFEDFFSFLNGGNSLRMTASTKMNDASSRSHAVLTFTLRQIRFSDEMRASQSVGAPVEEMISNIKLVDLAGSERLSKTQVFNQSDRLKEGTQINKSLTVLGRCINILSSGSKGVVPYRDSTLTYLIKENLSGNSKTSMIFCVSPTDYDETHQTLNYATQVKNIKTKAKASTSKMLAAPVDWAALQVEDQSVIETLKEEIDTLQQQLRKFQNTEKDGGVSSLIKYLSRESERQSFEIRYLKNQIQSKDEEFKELKSQNGYLSSEIKGVLRTQFIEEHKRLMKCSEDIIMRSVTQAQSMVDFLQDFVPPYDGKQKSYSVPTRATQLSKVEQNISIT
;
A
#
# COMPACT_ATOMS: atom_id res chain seq x y z
N MET A 1 2.30 15.89 -22.12
CA MET A 1 3.19 17.04 -21.85
C MET A 1 4.60 16.51 -21.59
N SER A 2 5.65 17.33 -21.70
CA SER A 2 7.00 16.94 -21.27
C SER A 2 7.21 17.38 -19.83
N ASN A 3 7.53 16.45 -18.94
CA ASN A 3 7.81 16.77 -17.53
C ASN A 3 9.33 16.74 -17.33
N ASN A 4 9.85 17.63 -16.48
CA ASN A 4 11.22 17.49 -15.97
C ASN A 4 11.26 16.36 -14.92
N ILE A 5 12.44 15.80 -14.67
CA ILE A 5 12.66 14.92 -13.50
C ILE A 5 12.53 15.77 -12.23
N LYS A 6 11.65 15.38 -11.29
CA LYS A 6 11.49 16.12 -10.03
C LYS A 6 12.68 15.85 -9.10
N VAL A 7 13.31 16.90 -8.60
CA VAL A 7 14.50 16.82 -7.75
C VAL A 7 14.16 17.19 -6.31
N ILE A 8 14.39 16.23 -5.41
CA ILE A 8 14.13 16.30 -3.98
C ILE A 8 15.49 16.20 -3.27
N VAL A 9 15.80 17.11 -2.34
CA VAL A 9 16.98 16.99 -1.46
C VAL A 9 16.52 16.70 -0.04
N ARG A 10 17.21 15.77 0.65
CA ARG A 10 16.93 15.44 2.06
C ARG A 10 18.22 15.40 2.87
N VAL A 11 18.31 16.20 3.92
CA VAL A 11 19.42 16.17 4.89
C VAL A 11 19.02 15.41 6.15
N ARG A 12 19.88 14.50 6.60
CA ARG A 12 19.65 13.63 7.76
C ARG A 12 20.12 14.26 9.09
N PRO A 13 19.76 13.71 10.27
CA PRO A 13 20.38 14.06 11.55
C PRO A 13 21.89 13.81 11.53
N SER A 14 22.64 14.48 12.40
CA SER A 14 24.01 14.06 12.71
C SER A 14 24.02 12.64 13.31
N LEU A 15 25.01 11.84 12.93
CA LEU A 15 25.23 10.53 13.54
C LEU A 15 26.02 10.68 14.87
N PRO A 16 25.94 9.73 15.83
CA PRO A 16 26.69 9.75 17.09
C PRO A 16 28.23 9.67 16.99
N ARG A 17 28.80 9.90 15.79
CA ARG A 17 30.22 9.86 15.45
C ARG A 17 30.67 11.15 14.73
N GLU A 18 29.82 12.17 14.72
CA GLU A 18 29.97 13.39 13.91
C GLU A 18 29.92 14.63 14.80
N ASP A 19 31.04 14.94 15.44
CA ASP A 19 31.21 16.09 16.34
C ASP A 19 31.38 17.44 15.60
N SER A 20 30.91 17.53 14.35
CA SER A 20 31.06 18.71 13.48
C SER A 20 29.75 19.45 13.32
N GLU A 21 29.83 20.77 13.19
CA GLU A 21 28.67 21.64 12.95
C GLU A 21 27.94 21.28 11.64
N CYS A 22 26.63 21.54 11.61
CA CYS A 22 25.81 21.30 10.42
C CYS A 22 26.07 22.38 9.38
N LEU A 23 26.65 21.99 8.23
CA LEU A 23 26.99 22.86 7.10
C LEU A 23 25.80 23.09 6.16
N VAL A 24 24.63 22.53 6.44
CA VAL A 24 23.46 22.52 5.53
C VAL A 24 22.30 23.23 6.21
N HIS A 25 21.64 24.15 5.51
CA HIS A 25 20.44 24.82 6.01
C HIS A 25 19.32 24.80 4.96
N MET A 26 18.08 24.57 5.42
CA MET A 26 16.87 24.53 4.59
C MET A 26 15.75 25.33 5.29
N PRO A 27 15.80 26.68 5.25
CA PRO A 27 14.89 27.54 6.00
C PRO A 27 13.41 27.28 5.66
N ALA A 28 12.55 27.32 6.68
CA ALA A 28 11.14 26.96 6.58
C ALA A 28 10.32 27.89 5.67
N ASP A 29 10.74 29.15 5.59
CA ASP A 29 10.16 30.25 4.82
C ASP A 29 10.62 30.28 3.34
N GLU A 30 11.70 29.59 2.98
CA GLU A 30 12.12 29.42 1.58
C GLU A 30 12.03 27.94 1.11
N PRO A 31 10.82 27.40 0.87
CA PRO A 31 10.67 26.00 0.43
C PRO A 31 11.39 25.73 -0.90
N GLY A 32 12.12 24.60 -0.94
CA GLY A 32 12.92 24.21 -2.10
C GLY A 32 14.30 24.87 -2.19
N GLN A 33 14.69 25.69 -1.22
CA GLN A 33 16.06 26.19 -1.10
C GLN A 33 16.92 25.26 -0.24
N THR A 34 18.17 25.09 -0.65
CA THR A 34 19.21 24.44 0.17
C THR A 34 20.46 25.31 0.17
N TYR A 35 20.93 25.64 1.35
CA TYR A 35 22.19 26.33 1.58
C TYR A 35 23.26 25.33 2.01
N LEU A 36 24.48 25.51 1.51
CA LEU A 36 25.66 24.75 1.90
C LEU A 36 26.80 25.71 2.25
N ASP A 37 27.18 25.72 3.52
CA ASP A 37 28.19 26.60 4.09
C ASP A 37 29.62 26.10 3.82
N HIS A 38 30.54 27.06 3.73
CA HIS A 38 31.96 26.82 3.47
C HIS A 38 32.79 27.98 4.04
N PRO A 39 34.04 27.77 4.48
CA PRO A 39 34.96 28.84 4.92
C PRO A 39 35.32 29.91 3.87
N LYS A 40 34.67 29.92 2.69
CA LYS A 40 34.80 30.93 1.62
C LYS A 40 33.44 31.52 1.19
N GLY A 41 32.39 31.30 1.98
CA GLY A 41 31.02 31.76 1.72
C GLY A 41 30.06 30.63 1.32
N THR A 42 28.80 30.81 1.72
CA THR A 42 27.66 29.91 1.49
C THR A 42 27.27 29.80 0.01
N LYS A 43 26.84 28.60 -0.43
CA LYS A 43 26.23 28.36 -1.74
C LYS A 43 24.74 28.07 -1.61
N LYS A 44 23.89 28.78 -2.38
CA LYS A 44 22.44 28.57 -2.47
C LYS A 44 22.10 27.70 -3.69
N TYR A 45 21.21 26.73 -3.51
CA TYR A 45 20.71 25.82 -4.54
C TYR A 45 19.18 25.76 -4.54
N VAL A 46 18.56 25.64 -5.72
CA VAL A 46 17.09 25.67 -5.90
C VAL A 46 16.56 24.35 -6.48
N PHE A 47 15.86 23.56 -5.66
CA PHE A 47 15.30 22.27 -6.04
C PHE A 47 13.78 22.32 -6.16
N ASP A 48 13.11 21.18 -6.31
CA ASP A 48 11.65 21.11 -6.35
C ASP A 48 11.07 20.74 -4.98
N GLU A 49 11.87 20.09 -4.14
CA GLU A 49 11.67 19.97 -2.69
C GLU A 49 13.03 20.02 -1.98
N SER A 50 13.09 20.72 -0.84
CA SER A 50 14.19 20.63 0.12
C SER A 50 13.59 20.21 1.46
N ILE A 51 14.09 19.10 2.02
CA ILE A 51 13.51 18.42 3.18
C ILE A 51 14.51 18.39 4.33
N TRP A 52 14.17 19.14 5.37
CA TRP A 52 14.85 19.08 6.65
C TRP A 52 14.43 17.82 7.41
N SER A 53 15.36 16.89 7.63
CA SER A 53 15.20 15.78 8.56
C SER A 53 16.30 15.80 9.62
N HIS A 54 16.95 16.96 9.86
CA HIS A 54 18.14 17.06 10.71
C HIS A 54 17.80 17.21 12.20
N SER A 55 17.19 18.33 12.62
CA SER A 55 16.77 18.52 14.01
C SER A 55 15.27 18.40 14.19
N LYS A 56 14.83 17.64 15.20
CA LYS A 56 13.42 17.49 15.61
C LYS A 56 12.84 18.72 16.33
N SER A 57 13.67 19.73 16.64
CA SER A 57 13.24 20.96 17.32
C SER A 57 12.67 22.02 16.38
N GLU A 58 12.86 21.87 15.06
CA GLU A 58 12.46 22.88 14.07
C GLU A 58 11.13 22.52 13.40
N SER A 59 10.30 23.53 13.12
CA SER A 59 8.94 23.37 12.58
C SER A 59 8.88 22.83 11.14
N ASN A 60 10.01 22.82 10.44
CA ASN A 60 10.20 22.25 9.10
C ASN A 60 10.69 20.79 9.13
N TYR A 61 10.81 20.14 10.30
CA TYR A 61 11.27 18.76 10.40
C TYR A 61 10.30 17.75 9.75
N HIS A 62 10.83 16.82 8.96
CA HIS A 62 10.09 15.70 8.39
C HIS A 62 10.75 14.36 8.78
N ASP A 63 10.01 13.47 9.43
CA ASP A 63 10.34 12.04 9.52
C ASP A 63 10.05 11.33 8.17
N ASN A 64 10.13 9.99 8.12
CA ASN A 64 9.81 9.26 6.88
C ASN A 64 8.32 9.34 6.49
N LEU A 65 7.41 9.47 7.47
CA LEU A 65 5.97 9.52 7.21
C LEU A 65 5.57 10.87 6.61
N LEU A 66 6.02 11.98 7.19
CA LEU A 66 5.84 13.34 6.67
C LEU A 66 6.53 13.50 5.31
N PHE A 67 7.73 12.93 5.15
CA PHE A 67 8.44 12.90 3.87
C PHE A 67 7.66 12.13 2.80
N TYR A 68 7.12 10.96 3.14
CA TYR A 68 6.29 10.16 2.24
C TYR A 68 4.97 10.87 1.88
N GLN A 69 4.29 11.50 2.84
CA GLN A 69 3.08 12.29 2.57
C GLN A 69 3.35 13.43 1.58
N LYS A 70 4.48 14.14 1.73
CA LYS A 70 4.85 15.28 0.89
C LYS A 70 5.42 14.89 -0.49
N CYS A 71 6.24 13.84 -0.55
CA CYS A 71 7.00 13.48 -1.76
C CYS A 71 6.55 12.16 -2.42
N GLY A 72 6.06 11.20 -1.63
CA GLY A 72 5.72 9.85 -2.08
C GLY A 72 4.27 9.69 -2.57
N TYR A 73 3.30 10.35 -1.94
CA TYR A 73 1.89 10.20 -2.27
C TYR A 73 1.56 10.49 -3.75
N ASN A 74 2.16 11.56 -4.31
CA ASN A 74 1.99 11.95 -5.71
C ASN A 74 2.50 10.89 -6.72
N LEU A 75 3.34 9.95 -6.27
CA LEU A 75 3.78 8.82 -7.09
C LEU A 75 2.63 7.81 -7.30
N LEU A 76 1.75 7.65 -6.31
CA LEU A 76 0.60 6.74 -6.39
C LEU A 76 -0.46 7.26 -7.36
N GLU A 77 -0.82 8.54 -7.27
CA GLU A 77 -1.77 9.19 -8.19
C GLU A 77 -1.39 8.93 -9.66
N HIS A 78 -0.09 9.02 -9.96
CA HIS A 78 0.44 8.76 -11.29
C HIS A 78 0.48 7.27 -11.68
N LEU A 79 0.68 6.38 -10.71
CA LEU A 79 0.61 4.93 -10.91
C LEU A 79 -0.81 4.47 -11.27
N TYR A 80 -1.82 4.94 -10.52
CA TYR A 80 -3.25 4.66 -10.76
C TYR A 80 -3.82 5.34 -12.02
N GLN A 81 -3.12 6.35 -12.56
CA GLN A 81 -3.37 6.94 -13.88
C GLN A 81 -2.69 6.17 -15.03
N GLY A 82 -2.01 5.04 -14.75
CA GLY A 82 -1.41 4.20 -15.78
C GLY A 82 -0.01 4.64 -16.24
N TYR A 83 0.62 5.61 -15.58
CA TYR A 83 1.99 6.03 -15.93
C TYR A 83 3.03 5.14 -15.24
N ASN A 84 4.12 4.80 -15.96
CA ASN A 84 5.30 4.23 -15.31
C ASN A 84 5.98 5.30 -14.43
N VAL A 85 6.26 4.97 -13.17
CA VAL A 85 6.88 5.84 -12.18
C VAL A 85 8.27 5.31 -11.82
N CYS A 86 9.22 6.21 -11.56
CA CYS A 86 10.51 5.82 -10.99
C CYS A 86 10.99 6.81 -9.93
N LEU A 87 11.55 6.27 -8.85
CA LEU A 87 12.13 7.01 -7.75
C LEU A 87 13.51 6.44 -7.45
N LEU A 88 14.55 7.28 -7.47
CA LEU A 88 15.93 6.87 -7.18
C LEU A 88 16.49 7.67 -6.01
N ALA A 89 17.06 6.99 -5.01
CA ALA A 89 17.87 7.61 -3.96
C ALA A 89 19.36 7.62 -4.35
N TYR A 90 20.00 8.78 -4.24
CA TYR A 90 21.41 9.04 -4.57
C TYR A 90 22.11 9.81 -3.45
N GLY A 91 23.43 9.65 -3.32
CA GLY A 91 24.27 10.29 -2.30
C GLY A 91 25.32 9.33 -1.74
N GLN A 92 26.21 9.81 -0.88
CA GLN A 92 27.29 9.01 -0.29
C GLN A 92 26.76 7.90 0.64
N THR A 93 27.55 6.89 0.94
CA THR A 93 27.25 5.89 1.98
C THR A 93 27.05 6.57 3.33
N GLY A 94 26.01 6.17 4.08
CA GLY A 94 25.63 6.80 5.33
C GLY A 94 24.91 8.17 5.20
N SER A 95 24.59 8.66 4.00
CA SER A 95 23.76 9.88 3.82
C SER A 95 22.27 9.70 4.11
N GLY A 96 21.80 8.46 4.27
CA GLY A 96 20.39 8.15 4.53
C GLY A 96 19.57 7.64 3.34
N LYS A 97 20.22 7.20 2.23
CA LYS A 97 19.53 6.58 1.07
C LYS A 97 18.61 5.42 1.48
N THR A 98 19.18 4.37 2.05
CA THR A 98 18.45 3.16 2.46
C THR A 98 17.47 3.44 3.61
N TYR A 99 17.78 4.35 4.54
CA TYR A 99 16.80 4.82 5.55
C TYR A 99 15.59 5.52 4.91
N THR A 100 15.82 6.34 3.88
CA THR A 100 14.74 7.05 3.16
C THR A 100 13.90 6.10 2.30
N MET A 101 14.54 5.11 1.68
CA MET A 101 13.86 4.13 0.82
C MET A 101 13.17 3.01 1.62
N MET A 102 13.85 2.41 2.60
CA MET A 102 13.40 1.22 3.34
C MET A 102 12.86 1.56 4.73
N GLY A 103 13.51 2.47 5.46
CA GLY A 103 13.27 2.76 6.87
C GLY A 103 14.16 1.96 7.82
N GLU A 104 13.92 2.12 9.13
CA GLU A 104 14.59 1.39 10.21
C GLU A 104 13.66 1.27 11.42
N ASN A 105 13.71 0.18 12.20
CA ASN A 105 13.06 0.04 13.52
C ASN A 105 11.61 0.61 13.62
N ASN A 106 10.71 0.13 12.77
CA ASN A 106 9.30 0.58 12.60
C ASN A 106 9.10 2.00 12.00
N ASP A 107 10.14 2.83 11.88
CA ASP A 107 10.12 4.07 11.10
C ASP A 107 10.30 3.74 9.60
N TYR A 108 9.21 3.25 8.98
CA TYR A 108 9.20 2.79 7.59
C TYR A 108 9.51 3.90 6.58
N GLY A 109 10.39 3.59 5.62
CA GLY A 109 10.69 4.46 4.49
C GLY A 109 9.63 4.40 3.39
N ILE A 110 9.93 4.98 2.22
CA ILE A 110 8.99 5.06 1.10
C ILE A 110 8.47 3.68 0.66
N ILE A 111 9.35 2.67 0.57
CA ILE A 111 9.02 1.35 0.00
C ILE A 111 7.85 0.69 0.76
N PRO A 112 7.90 0.46 2.09
CA PRO A 112 6.75 -0.12 2.78
C PRO A 112 5.53 0.80 2.82
N LEU A 113 5.70 2.12 2.94
CA LEU A 113 4.58 3.07 2.99
C LEU A 113 3.79 3.09 1.65
N VAL A 114 4.50 3.08 0.51
CA VAL A 114 3.92 2.95 -0.84
C VAL A 114 3.10 1.67 -0.97
N ILE A 115 3.63 0.52 -0.54
CA ILE A 115 2.93 -0.77 -0.71
C ILE A 115 1.72 -0.90 0.22
N ARG A 116 1.84 -0.45 1.47
CA ARG A 116 0.70 -0.40 2.40
C ARG A 116 -0.46 0.43 1.82
N ASP A 117 -0.16 1.59 1.26
CA ASP A 117 -1.18 2.49 0.72
C ASP A 117 -1.75 1.98 -0.62
N ILE A 118 -0.93 1.33 -1.48
CA ILE A 118 -1.40 0.64 -2.69
C ILE A 118 -2.39 -0.48 -2.34
N LEU A 119 -2.08 -1.30 -1.33
CA LEU A 119 -2.97 -2.38 -0.89
C LEU A 119 -4.28 -1.83 -0.29
N ARG A 120 -4.20 -0.75 0.50
CA ARG A 120 -5.39 -0.05 1.01
C ARG A 120 -6.27 0.54 -0.09
N GLN A 121 -5.67 1.10 -1.14
CA GLN A 121 -6.40 1.68 -2.26
C GLN A 121 -6.95 0.59 -3.21
N ARG A 122 -6.23 -0.52 -3.42
CA ARG A 122 -6.75 -1.74 -4.08
C ARG A 122 -8.09 -2.16 -3.49
N ASP A 123 -8.17 -2.25 -2.16
CA ASP A 123 -9.37 -2.74 -1.47
C ASP A 123 -10.56 -1.76 -1.58
N SER A 124 -10.28 -0.48 -1.84
CA SER A 124 -11.30 0.53 -2.16
C SER A 124 -11.79 0.40 -3.61
N LEU A 125 -10.88 0.18 -4.56
CA LEU A 125 -11.16 0.04 -6.00
C LEU A 125 -12.04 -1.18 -6.36
N ILE A 126 -12.10 -2.20 -5.50
CA ILE A 126 -13.06 -3.31 -5.62
C ILE A 126 -14.50 -2.78 -5.71
N LYS A 127 -14.83 -1.74 -4.93
CA LYS A 127 -16.18 -1.13 -4.91
C LYS A 127 -16.53 -0.43 -6.22
N GLU A 128 -15.51 0.08 -6.94
CA GLU A 128 -15.61 0.70 -8.26
C GLU A 128 -15.58 -0.31 -9.42
N LYS A 129 -15.72 -1.62 -9.14
CA LYS A 129 -15.62 -2.72 -10.13
C LYS A 129 -14.28 -2.73 -10.89
N ILE A 130 -13.19 -2.37 -10.21
CA ILE A 130 -11.83 -2.43 -10.74
C ILE A 130 -11.07 -3.54 -10.00
N ASN A 131 -10.74 -4.62 -10.71
CA ASN A 131 -9.73 -5.56 -10.23
C ASN A 131 -8.36 -4.88 -10.26
N CYS A 132 -7.54 -5.16 -9.26
CA CYS A 132 -6.28 -4.47 -9.05
C CYS A 132 -5.25 -5.47 -8.49
N GLU A 133 -4.35 -5.89 -9.36
CA GLU A 133 -3.31 -6.89 -9.11
C GLU A 133 -1.97 -6.20 -8.90
N VAL A 134 -1.25 -6.59 -7.84
CA VAL A 134 0.07 -6.06 -7.50
C VAL A 134 1.07 -7.19 -7.62
N THR A 135 2.03 -7.08 -8.53
CA THR A 135 3.17 -8.03 -8.61
C THR A 135 4.48 -7.32 -8.30
N PHE A 136 5.41 -8.05 -7.68
CA PHE A 136 6.67 -7.55 -7.15
C PHE A 136 7.84 -8.36 -7.69
N SER A 137 8.95 -7.66 -7.96
CA SER A 137 10.25 -8.24 -8.26
C SER A 137 11.33 -7.42 -7.56
N TYR A 138 12.32 -8.11 -6.96
CA TYR A 138 13.43 -7.50 -6.25
C TYR A 138 14.75 -7.91 -6.90
N VAL A 139 15.52 -6.94 -7.36
CA VAL A 139 16.77 -7.13 -8.08
C VAL A 139 17.92 -6.44 -7.36
N GLU A 140 19.05 -7.14 -7.25
CA GLU A 140 20.35 -6.54 -6.94
C GLU A 140 21.14 -6.34 -8.24
N ILE A 141 21.79 -5.20 -8.39
CA ILE A 141 22.87 -4.98 -9.36
C ILE A 141 24.15 -4.78 -8.58
N TYR A 142 25.04 -5.78 -8.62
CA TYR A 142 26.36 -5.73 -8.00
C TYR A 142 27.43 -6.14 -9.01
N ASN A 143 28.49 -5.34 -9.12
CA ASN A 143 29.60 -5.56 -10.05
C ASN A 143 29.13 -5.90 -11.49
N GLU A 144 28.25 -5.06 -12.03
CA GLU A 144 27.62 -5.17 -13.37
C GLU A 144 26.83 -6.48 -13.63
N LYS A 145 26.56 -7.29 -12.59
CA LYS A 145 25.73 -8.49 -12.66
C LYS A 145 24.37 -8.24 -12.00
N VAL A 146 23.31 -8.67 -12.68
CA VAL A 146 21.94 -8.66 -12.17
C VAL A 146 21.69 -9.95 -11.40
N ARG A 147 21.19 -9.84 -10.17
CA ARG A 147 20.75 -10.97 -9.34
C ARG A 147 19.29 -10.81 -8.98
N ASP A 148 18.54 -11.90 -9.08
CA ASP A 148 17.15 -11.99 -8.66
C ASP A 148 17.08 -12.34 -7.16
N LEU A 149 16.68 -11.37 -6.33
CA LEU A 149 16.61 -11.55 -4.87
C LEU A 149 15.35 -12.29 -4.41
N LEU A 150 14.40 -12.61 -5.30
CA LEU A 150 13.29 -13.52 -5.01
C LEU A 150 13.61 -14.93 -5.53
N GLY A 151 14.20 -15.03 -6.73
CA GLY A 151 14.74 -16.24 -7.34
C GLY A 151 16.10 -16.70 -6.79
N CYS A 152 16.25 -16.76 -5.47
CA CYS A 152 17.41 -17.32 -4.76
C CYS A 152 18.80 -16.75 -5.17
N SER A 153 18.89 -15.45 -5.48
CA SER A 153 20.12 -14.75 -5.93
C SER A 153 20.71 -15.27 -7.26
N LYS A 154 19.87 -15.91 -8.09
CA LYS A 154 20.21 -16.34 -9.46
C LYS A 154 20.69 -15.15 -10.28
N VAL A 155 21.80 -15.33 -11.00
CA VAL A 155 22.30 -14.32 -11.94
C VAL A 155 21.47 -14.34 -13.22
N CYS A 156 20.88 -13.20 -13.59
CA CYS A 156 19.99 -13.06 -14.74
C CYS A 156 20.62 -12.19 -15.84
N ARG A 157 20.13 -12.33 -17.08
CA ARG A 157 20.62 -11.57 -18.25
C ARG A 157 19.67 -10.43 -18.57
N VAL A 158 20.21 -9.28 -18.95
CA VAL A 158 19.42 -8.16 -19.51
C VAL A 158 19.27 -8.34 -21.02
N ARG A 159 18.07 -8.16 -21.53
CA ARG A 159 17.72 -8.09 -22.96
C ARG A 159 17.01 -6.77 -23.24
N GLU A 160 16.76 -6.46 -24.51
CA GLU A 160 15.96 -5.29 -24.92
C GLU A 160 14.84 -5.78 -25.85
N ASP A 161 13.61 -5.45 -25.48
CA ASP A 161 12.40 -5.69 -26.28
C ASP A 161 12.11 -4.46 -27.16
N PRO A 162 11.68 -4.63 -28.43
CA PRO A 162 11.47 -3.49 -29.34
C PRO A 162 10.42 -2.47 -28.92
N LEU A 163 9.47 -2.82 -28.04
CA LEU A 163 8.34 -1.96 -27.65
C LEU A 163 8.46 -1.45 -26.20
N SER A 164 8.93 -2.30 -25.29
CA SER A 164 9.02 -2.04 -23.85
C SER A 164 10.44 -1.74 -23.35
N GLY A 165 11.47 -1.96 -24.19
CA GLY A 165 12.85 -1.62 -23.90
C GLY A 165 13.58 -2.65 -23.03
N PRO A 166 14.61 -2.23 -22.26
CA PRO A 166 15.45 -3.15 -21.49
C PRO A 166 14.72 -3.88 -20.35
N TYR A 167 14.76 -5.22 -20.37
CA TYR A 167 14.12 -6.11 -19.40
C TYR A 167 15.06 -7.24 -18.95
N ILE A 168 14.72 -7.94 -17.88
CA ILE A 168 15.52 -9.03 -17.30
C ILE A 168 14.91 -10.39 -17.68
N GLU A 169 15.69 -11.23 -18.34
CA GLU A 169 15.29 -12.59 -18.75
C GLU A 169 15.09 -13.49 -17.53
N GLY A 170 13.89 -14.08 -17.40
CA GLY A 170 13.60 -15.08 -16.37
C GLY A 170 13.65 -14.54 -14.94
N LEU A 171 13.31 -13.26 -14.75
CA LEU A 171 13.13 -12.60 -13.45
C LEU A 171 11.86 -13.13 -12.76
N THR A 172 12.01 -13.55 -11.51
CA THR A 172 10.91 -13.97 -10.65
C THR A 172 10.00 -12.79 -10.33
N LYS A 173 8.69 -12.99 -10.51
CA LYS A 173 7.64 -12.07 -10.05
C LYS A 173 6.73 -12.83 -9.08
N VAL A 174 6.40 -12.19 -7.96
CA VAL A 174 5.45 -12.71 -6.96
C VAL A 174 4.25 -11.77 -6.87
N THR A 175 3.05 -12.31 -6.64
CA THR A 175 1.86 -11.49 -6.34
C THR A 175 1.90 -11.07 -4.87
N ILE A 176 1.39 -9.87 -4.57
CA ILE A 176 1.22 -9.38 -3.20
C ILE A 176 -0.28 -9.27 -2.91
N ASP A 177 -0.78 -10.11 -2.00
CA ASP A 177 -2.16 -10.05 -1.51
C ASP A 177 -2.28 -9.38 -0.13
N SER A 178 -1.30 -9.52 0.76
CA SER A 178 -1.22 -8.82 2.05
C SER A 178 0.06 -8.00 2.23
N PHE A 179 0.11 -7.15 3.25
CA PHE A 179 1.33 -6.39 3.59
C PHE A 179 2.38 -7.31 4.23
N GLU A 180 1.92 -8.35 4.91
CA GLU A 180 2.69 -9.40 5.56
C GLU A 180 3.44 -10.25 4.51
N ASP A 181 2.78 -10.63 3.41
CA ASP A 181 3.41 -11.31 2.27
C ASP A 181 4.54 -10.46 1.70
N PHE A 182 4.27 -9.19 1.44
CA PHE A 182 5.26 -8.24 0.95
C PHE A 182 6.47 -8.16 1.89
N PHE A 183 6.23 -8.00 3.19
CA PHE A 183 7.30 -7.88 4.19
C PHE A 183 8.12 -9.17 4.30
N SER A 184 7.50 -10.34 4.13
CA SER A 184 8.17 -11.64 4.02
C SER A 184 9.12 -11.70 2.82
N PHE A 185 8.63 -11.39 1.60
CA PHE A 185 9.45 -11.35 0.39
C PHE A 185 10.59 -10.32 0.47
N LEU A 186 10.30 -9.14 1.04
CA LEU A 186 11.27 -8.07 1.26
C LEU A 186 12.41 -8.51 2.17
N ASN A 187 12.09 -9.14 3.31
CA ASN A 187 13.09 -9.62 4.28
C ASN A 187 13.90 -10.81 3.76
N GLY A 188 13.29 -11.71 2.98
CA GLY A 188 14.00 -12.77 2.26
C GLY A 188 15.04 -12.18 1.29
N GLY A 189 14.62 -11.22 0.45
CA GLY A 189 15.53 -10.55 -0.49
C GLY A 189 16.63 -9.73 0.19
N ASN A 190 16.31 -9.01 1.28
CA ASN A 190 17.30 -8.30 2.10
C ASN A 190 18.33 -9.27 2.71
N SER A 191 17.89 -10.44 3.18
CA SER A 191 18.78 -11.48 3.73
C SER A 191 19.72 -12.06 2.67
N LEU A 192 19.24 -12.25 1.44
CA LEU A 192 20.08 -12.66 0.30
C LEU A 192 21.07 -11.56 -0.13
N ARG A 193 20.67 -10.28 -0.11
CA ARG A 193 21.55 -9.13 -0.36
C ARG A 193 22.67 -9.03 0.69
N MET A 194 22.35 -9.28 1.97
CA MET A 194 23.37 -9.30 3.05
C MET A 194 24.32 -10.50 2.94
N THR A 195 23.80 -11.71 2.75
CA THR A 195 24.62 -12.95 2.73
C THR A 195 25.53 -13.07 1.51
N ALA A 196 25.29 -12.30 0.44
CA ALA A 196 26.22 -12.14 -0.67
C ALA A 196 27.54 -11.43 -0.29
N SER A 197 27.60 -10.74 0.86
CA SER A 197 28.81 -10.09 1.36
C SER A 197 29.65 -11.01 2.26
N THR A 198 30.95 -11.08 1.98
CA THR A 198 31.93 -11.56 2.94
C THR A 198 32.07 -10.55 4.09
N LYS A 199 32.37 -11.05 5.31
CA LYS A 199 32.26 -10.37 6.63
C LYS A 199 33.02 -9.03 6.86
N MET A 200 33.45 -8.32 5.83
CA MET A 200 34.22 -7.06 5.93
C MET A 200 33.65 -5.89 5.08
N ASN A 201 32.58 -6.10 4.31
CA ASN A 201 31.99 -5.06 3.45
C ASN A 201 30.50 -4.85 3.80
N ASP A 202 30.09 -3.59 3.96
CA ASP A 202 28.67 -3.23 3.97
C ASP A 202 28.07 -3.45 2.57
N ALA A 203 27.25 -4.50 2.42
CA ALA A 203 26.60 -4.86 1.16
C ALA A 203 25.76 -3.73 0.55
N SER A 204 25.13 -2.89 1.39
CA SER A 204 24.26 -1.81 0.93
C SER A 204 25.04 -0.71 0.22
N SER A 205 26.28 -0.43 0.67
CA SER A 205 27.14 0.61 0.12
C SER A 205 27.60 0.38 -1.31
N ARG A 206 27.72 -0.89 -1.76
CA ARG A 206 28.32 -1.27 -3.06
C ARG A 206 27.36 -1.88 -4.07
N SER A 207 26.11 -2.11 -3.70
CA SER A 207 25.08 -2.74 -4.55
C SER A 207 23.92 -1.77 -4.80
N HIS A 208 23.33 -1.81 -6.00
CA HIS A 208 22.08 -1.10 -6.26
C HIS A 208 20.91 -2.06 -6.05
N ALA A 209 19.96 -1.68 -5.23
CA ALA A 209 18.69 -2.38 -5.09
C ALA A 209 17.64 -1.74 -6.02
N VAL A 210 17.02 -2.55 -6.86
CA VAL A 210 15.92 -2.16 -7.76
C VAL A 210 14.70 -2.99 -7.39
N LEU A 211 13.73 -2.36 -6.73
CA LEU A 211 12.42 -2.96 -6.46
C LEU A 211 11.46 -2.46 -7.54
N THR A 212 10.83 -3.39 -8.26
CA THR A 212 9.82 -3.05 -9.27
C THR A 212 8.49 -3.68 -8.89
N PHE A 213 7.47 -2.83 -8.74
CA PHE A 213 6.10 -3.25 -8.55
C PHE A 213 5.30 -2.92 -9.82
N THR A 214 4.67 -3.94 -10.41
CA THR A 214 3.75 -3.77 -11.53
C THR A 214 2.32 -3.80 -10.97
N LEU A 215 1.59 -2.71 -11.16
CA LEU A 215 0.17 -2.58 -10.90
C LEU A 215 -0.60 -2.88 -12.19
N ARG A 216 -1.56 -3.81 -12.13
CA ARG A 216 -2.47 -4.14 -13.24
C ARG A 216 -3.90 -3.89 -12.78
N GLN A 217 -4.55 -2.92 -13.42
CA GLN A 217 -5.94 -2.54 -13.18
C GLN A 217 -6.81 -3.05 -14.33
N ILE A 218 -7.90 -3.76 -14.02
CA ILE A 218 -8.91 -4.19 -15.00
C ILE A 218 -10.26 -3.64 -14.55
N ARG A 219 -10.83 -2.71 -15.31
CA ARG A 219 -12.18 -2.18 -15.08
C ARG A 219 -13.22 -3.07 -15.77
N PHE A 220 -14.27 -3.41 -15.04
CA PHE A 220 -15.43 -4.14 -15.55
C PHE A 220 -16.62 -3.19 -15.79
N SER A 221 -17.50 -3.54 -16.72
CA SER A 221 -18.69 -2.76 -17.05
C SER A 221 -19.75 -2.77 -15.95
N ASP A 222 -20.56 -1.72 -15.88
CA ASP A 222 -21.78 -1.73 -15.06
C ASP A 222 -22.91 -2.56 -15.65
N GLU A 223 -22.89 -2.81 -16.96
CA GLU A 223 -23.82 -3.70 -17.66
C GLU A 223 -23.73 -5.13 -17.12
N MET A 224 -24.68 -5.49 -16.26
CA MET A 224 -24.89 -6.84 -15.77
C MET A 224 -25.57 -7.69 -16.84
N ARG A 225 -25.03 -8.87 -17.13
CA ARG A 225 -25.74 -9.92 -17.87
C ARG A 225 -26.50 -10.78 -16.86
N ALA A 226 -27.63 -11.38 -17.28
CA ALA A 226 -28.61 -12.01 -16.38
C ALA A 226 -28.11 -13.18 -15.50
N SER A 227 -26.86 -13.61 -15.65
CA SER A 227 -26.20 -14.67 -14.88
C SER A 227 -24.91 -14.23 -14.16
N GLN A 228 -24.53 -12.95 -14.20
CA GLN A 228 -23.20 -12.46 -13.80
C GLN A 228 -23.33 -11.17 -12.98
N SER A 229 -22.75 -11.16 -11.77
CA SER A 229 -22.81 -10.02 -10.84
C SER A 229 -21.78 -8.93 -11.13
N VAL A 230 -20.71 -9.28 -11.86
CA VAL A 230 -19.74 -8.35 -12.45
C VAL A 230 -19.89 -8.35 -13.98
N GLY A 231 -19.82 -7.18 -14.61
CA GLY A 231 -19.89 -7.03 -16.06
C GLY A 231 -18.69 -7.60 -16.83
N ALA A 232 -18.55 -7.23 -18.10
CA ALA A 232 -17.42 -7.63 -18.93
C ALA A 232 -16.20 -6.72 -18.68
N PRO A 233 -14.95 -7.22 -18.80
CA PRO A 233 -13.77 -6.36 -18.73
C PRO A 233 -13.70 -5.44 -19.96
N VAL A 234 -13.57 -4.13 -19.73
CA VAL A 234 -13.63 -3.08 -20.79
C VAL A 234 -12.33 -2.30 -20.97
N GLU A 235 -11.50 -2.22 -19.93
CA GLU A 235 -10.28 -1.41 -19.91
C GLU A 235 -9.23 -2.08 -19.02
N GLU A 236 -8.05 -2.31 -19.58
CA GLU A 236 -6.86 -2.79 -18.88
C GLU A 236 -5.81 -1.68 -18.85
N MET A 237 -5.22 -1.46 -17.68
CA MET A 237 -4.19 -0.46 -17.45
C MET A 237 -3.04 -1.10 -16.66
N ILE A 238 -1.82 -0.98 -17.18
CA ILE A 238 -0.63 -1.61 -16.58
C ILE A 238 0.43 -0.55 -16.35
N SER A 239 0.81 -0.34 -15.10
CA SER A 239 1.80 0.67 -14.69
C SER A 239 2.85 0.08 -13.77
N ASN A 240 4.06 0.61 -13.82
CA ASN A 240 5.20 0.09 -13.06
C ASN A 240 5.79 1.19 -12.20
N ILE A 241 5.95 0.96 -10.89
CA ILE A 241 6.77 1.81 -10.01
C ILE A 241 8.10 1.12 -9.72
N LYS A 242 9.19 1.74 -10.17
CA LYS A 242 10.57 1.34 -9.86
C LYS A 242 11.11 2.18 -8.70
N LEU A 243 11.32 1.56 -7.55
CA LEU A 243 11.93 2.16 -6.36
C LEU A 243 13.39 1.68 -6.27
N VAL A 244 14.35 2.62 -6.37
CA VAL A 244 15.77 2.32 -6.52
C VAL A 244 16.60 2.93 -5.40
N ASP A 245 17.31 2.09 -4.65
CA ASP A 245 18.33 2.46 -3.67
C ASP A 245 19.71 2.22 -4.30
N LEU A 246 20.41 3.30 -4.67
CA LEU A 246 21.71 3.20 -5.36
C LEU A 246 22.86 2.91 -4.39
N ALA A 247 23.99 2.43 -4.92
CA ALA A 247 25.27 2.39 -4.20
C ALA A 247 25.74 3.79 -3.74
N GLY A 248 26.76 3.84 -2.88
CA GLY A 248 27.45 5.06 -2.46
C GLY A 248 28.08 5.82 -3.62
N SER A 249 27.89 7.14 -3.67
CA SER A 249 28.47 8.00 -4.71
C SER A 249 29.91 8.44 -4.43
N GLU A 250 30.46 8.13 -3.26
CA GLU A 250 31.77 8.58 -2.80
C GLU A 250 32.94 8.05 -3.65
N ARG A 251 34.02 8.83 -3.69
CA ARG A 251 35.25 8.48 -4.41
C ARG A 251 36.16 7.61 -3.55
N LEU A 252 36.57 6.46 -4.10
CA LEU A 252 37.49 5.48 -3.50
C LEU A 252 38.83 6.08 -3.02
N SER A 253 39.23 7.24 -3.52
CA SER A 253 40.39 7.99 -3.05
C SER A 253 40.30 8.42 -1.58
N LYS A 254 39.10 8.47 -0.98
CA LYS A 254 38.91 8.74 0.46
C LYS A 254 39.05 7.49 1.34
N THR A 255 38.99 6.27 0.79
CA THR A 255 39.11 5.02 1.59
C THR A 255 40.57 4.58 1.73
N GLN A 256 41.20 4.89 2.86
CA GLN A 256 42.63 4.63 3.14
C GLN A 256 42.97 3.14 3.41
N VAL A 257 42.76 2.25 2.43
CA VAL A 257 43.17 0.83 2.51
C VAL A 257 43.93 0.44 1.24
N PHE A 258 45.21 0.80 1.19
CA PHE A 258 46.06 0.72 -0.02
C PHE A 258 46.37 -0.69 -0.55
N ASN A 259 46.03 -1.76 0.18
CA ASN A 259 46.54 -3.11 -0.07
C ASN A 259 45.52 -4.04 -0.72
N GLN A 260 45.31 -3.91 -2.03
CA GLN A 260 45.14 -5.01 -3.01
C GLN A 260 44.76 -4.48 -4.41
N SER A 261 45.48 -4.90 -5.45
CA SER A 261 45.19 -4.56 -6.86
C SER A 261 43.79 -5.00 -7.31
N ASP A 262 43.29 -6.13 -6.79
CA ASP A 262 41.95 -6.62 -7.13
C ASP A 262 40.82 -5.84 -6.41
N ARG A 263 41.08 -5.22 -5.26
CA ARG A 263 40.14 -4.28 -4.62
C ARG A 263 40.02 -2.97 -5.41
N LEU A 264 41.11 -2.50 -6.02
CA LEU A 264 41.10 -1.34 -6.92
C LEU A 264 40.29 -1.64 -8.20
N LYS A 265 40.40 -2.85 -8.76
CA LYS A 265 39.53 -3.33 -9.85
C LYS A 265 38.06 -3.40 -9.40
N GLU A 266 37.78 -4.05 -8.27
CA GLU A 266 36.44 -4.18 -7.69
C GLU A 266 35.77 -2.81 -7.53
N GLY A 267 36.43 -1.86 -6.85
CA GLY A 267 35.91 -0.51 -6.64
C GLY A 267 35.67 0.24 -7.95
N THR A 268 36.61 0.16 -8.90
CA THR A 268 36.46 0.78 -10.23
C THR A 268 35.27 0.20 -10.98
N GLN A 269 34.98 -1.09 -10.81
CA GLN A 269 33.85 -1.77 -11.45
C GLN A 269 32.50 -1.56 -10.73
N ILE A 270 32.51 -1.33 -9.41
CA ILE A 270 31.35 -0.88 -8.63
C ILE A 270 30.96 0.54 -9.05
N ASN A 271 31.90 1.50 -9.01
CA ASN A 271 31.61 2.90 -9.34
C ASN A 271 31.41 3.14 -10.85
N LYS A 272 31.60 2.13 -11.70
CA LYS A 272 31.32 2.17 -13.14
C LYS A 272 29.88 2.59 -13.42
N SER A 273 28.91 2.00 -12.70
CA SER A 273 27.48 2.27 -12.90
C SER A 273 27.12 3.74 -12.64
N LEU A 274 27.61 4.30 -11.53
CA LEU A 274 27.41 5.70 -11.17
C LEU A 274 28.19 6.66 -12.07
N THR A 275 29.38 6.27 -12.54
CA THR A 275 30.16 7.05 -13.51
C THR A 275 29.47 7.12 -14.87
N VAL A 276 28.89 6.03 -15.35
CA VAL A 276 28.09 6.00 -16.58
C VAL A 276 26.78 6.77 -16.39
N LEU A 277 26.09 6.60 -15.25
CA LEU A 277 24.90 7.39 -14.90
C LEU A 277 25.19 8.90 -14.92
N GLY A 278 26.35 9.31 -14.39
CA GLY A 278 26.86 10.67 -14.45
C GLY A 278 27.06 11.17 -15.89
N ARG A 279 27.73 10.36 -16.74
CA ARG A 279 27.90 10.68 -18.18
C ARG A 279 26.56 10.82 -18.89
N CYS A 280 25.59 9.94 -18.61
CA CYS A 280 24.25 10.01 -19.18
C CYS A 280 23.52 11.29 -18.75
N ILE A 281 23.53 11.62 -17.46
CA ILE A 281 22.89 12.83 -16.92
C ILE A 281 23.50 14.10 -17.48
N ASN A 282 24.83 14.19 -17.63
CA ASN A 282 25.49 15.35 -18.25
C ASN A 282 25.04 15.60 -19.70
N ILE A 283 24.93 14.53 -20.53
CA ILE A 283 24.51 14.66 -21.94
C ILE A 283 23.01 15.00 -22.04
N LEU A 284 22.18 14.41 -21.18
CA LEU A 284 20.74 14.67 -21.14
C LEU A 284 20.42 16.08 -20.65
N SER A 285 21.11 16.57 -19.60
CA SER A 285 20.87 17.90 -19.02
C SER A 285 21.33 19.04 -19.93
N SER A 286 22.37 18.82 -20.76
CA SER A 286 22.83 19.81 -21.73
C SER A 286 22.00 19.84 -23.02
N GLY A 287 21.02 18.94 -23.18
CA GLY A 287 20.22 18.80 -24.40
C GLY A 287 21.04 18.46 -25.66
N SER A 288 22.27 17.99 -25.49
CA SER A 288 23.20 17.75 -26.60
C SER A 288 22.76 16.58 -27.46
N LYS A 289 22.93 16.68 -28.78
CA LYS A 289 22.64 15.60 -29.75
C LYS A 289 23.65 14.44 -29.70
N GLY A 290 24.37 14.28 -28.58
CA GLY A 290 25.35 13.21 -28.38
C GLY A 290 24.67 11.87 -28.09
N VAL A 291 25.33 10.77 -28.46
CA VAL A 291 24.83 9.42 -28.14
C VAL A 291 24.97 9.20 -26.63
N VAL A 292 23.84 9.02 -25.94
CA VAL A 292 23.81 8.79 -24.50
C VAL A 292 24.23 7.34 -24.20
N PRO A 293 25.27 7.11 -23.36
CA PRO A 293 25.92 5.80 -23.22
C PRO A 293 25.18 4.82 -22.29
N TYR A 294 23.86 4.65 -22.45
CA TYR A 294 23.04 3.78 -21.57
C TYR A 294 23.57 2.35 -21.46
N ARG A 295 24.11 1.80 -22.55
CA ARG A 295 24.64 0.42 -22.63
C ARG A 295 26.02 0.26 -21.97
N ASP A 296 26.70 1.35 -21.60
CA ASP A 296 28.01 1.25 -20.92
C ASP A 296 27.86 0.66 -19.51
N SER A 297 26.69 0.71 -18.86
CA SER A 297 26.39 0.03 -17.60
C SER A 297 25.02 -0.65 -17.57
N THR A 298 24.98 -1.83 -16.92
CA THR A 298 23.76 -2.61 -16.62
C THR A 298 22.67 -1.76 -15.93
N LEU A 299 23.06 -0.88 -14.99
CA LEU A 299 22.11 0.00 -14.28
C LEU A 299 21.47 0.98 -15.27
N THR A 300 22.28 1.76 -15.99
CA THR A 300 21.81 2.79 -16.91
C THR A 300 20.99 2.24 -18.07
N TYR A 301 21.23 0.98 -18.46
CA TYR A 301 20.43 0.30 -19.44
C TYR A 301 19.03 -0.04 -18.89
N LEU A 302 18.95 -0.62 -17.68
CA LEU A 302 17.68 -0.97 -17.02
C LEU A 302 16.81 0.24 -16.62
N ILE A 303 17.40 1.43 -16.49
CA ILE A 303 16.67 2.70 -16.21
C ILE A 303 16.64 3.68 -17.40
N LYS A 304 17.08 3.26 -18.60
CA LYS A 304 17.05 4.05 -19.85
C LYS A 304 15.72 4.78 -20.07
N GLU A 305 14.62 4.03 -20.05
CA GLU A 305 13.27 4.56 -20.25
C GLU A 305 12.79 5.45 -19.10
N ASN A 306 13.40 5.33 -17.91
CA ASN A 306 13.08 6.17 -16.77
C ASN A 306 13.83 7.52 -16.81
N LEU A 307 15.06 7.55 -17.34
CA LEU A 307 15.85 8.79 -17.45
C LEU A 307 15.43 9.70 -18.63
N SER A 308 14.87 9.16 -19.71
CA SER A 308 14.52 9.97 -20.90
C SER A 308 13.28 9.52 -21.68
N GLY A 309 12.74 8.34 -21.35
CA GLY A 309 11.69 7.68 -22.12
C GLY A 309 10.31 7.81 -21.48
N ASN A 310 9.56 6.69 -21.49
CA ASN A 310 8.22 6.61 -20.91
C ASN A 310 8.26 6.38 -19.39
N SER A 311 8.52 7.43 -18.61
CA SER A 311 8.28 7.43 -17.16
C SER A 311 8.09 8.85 -16.60
N LYS A 312 7.28 8.99 -15.53
CA LYS A 312 7.38 10.13 -14.62
C LYS A 312 8.42 9.78 -13.56
N THR A 313 9.51 10.53 -13.47
CA THR A 313 10.66 10.16 -12.63
C THR A 313 11.03 11.27 -11.65
N SER A 314 11.38 10.85 -10.44
CA SER A 314 11.83 11.70 -9.35
C SER A 314 13.15 11.17 -8.81
N MET A 315 14.04 12.06 -8.35
CA MET A 315 15.30 11.67 -7.72
C MET A 315 15.48 12.36 -6.37
N ILE A 316 15.83 11.56 -5.37
CA ILE A 316 16.08 11.97 -3.99
C ILE A 316 17.59 12.01 -3.77
N PHE A 317 18.08 13.17 -3.38
CA PHE A 317 19.50 13.41 -3.09
C PHE A 317 19.66 13.50 -1.58
N CYS A 318 20.12 12.39 -0.99
CA CYS A 318 20.42 12.27 0.42
C CYS A 318 21.80 12.89 0.69
N VAL A 319 21.87 13.85 1.61
CA VAL A 319 23.11 14.60 1.90
C VAL A 319 23.51 14.49 3.36
N SER A 320 24.82 14.51 3.62
CA SER A 320 25.36 14.58 4.98
C SER A 320 25.33 16.04 5.47
N PRO A 321 24.96 16.31 6.73
CA PRO A 321 25.11 17.63 7.33
C PRO A 321 26.57 18.09 7.45
N THR A 322 27.55 17.17 7.42
CA THR A 322 28.96 17.45 7.82
C THR A 322 30.00 17.29 6.70
N ASP A 323 29.72 16.58 5.61
CA ASP A 323 30.68 16.34 4.52
C ASP A 323 30.48 17.37 3.39
N TYR A 324 31.26 18.45 3.42
CA TYR A 324 31.16 19.51 2.39
C TYR A 324 31.38 18.97 0.97
N ASP A 325 32.43 18.16 0.76
CA ASP A 325 32.86 17.77 -0.59
C ASP A 325 31.85 16.86 -1.27
N GLU A 326 31.35 15.83 -0.56
CA GLU A 326 30.39 14.90 -1.13
C GLU A 326 28.98 15.51 -1.21
N THR A 327 28.59 16.35 -0.24
CA THR A 327 27.33 17.12 -0.33
C THR A 327 27.38 18.14 -1.47
N HIS A 328 28.47 18.90 -1.63
CA HIS A 328 28.66 19.82 -2.76
C HIS A 328 28.57 19.10 -4.10
N GLN A 329 29.24 17.95 -4.27
CA GLN A 329 29.12 17.13 -5.48
C GLN A 329 27.68 16.66 -5.71
N THR A 330 27.01 16.19 -4.65
CA THR A 330 25.62 15.68 -4.69
C THR A 330 24.62 16.77 -5.08
N LEU A 331 24.74 17.98 -4.54
CA LEU A 331 23.85 19.12 -4.86
C LEU A 331 24.07 19.64 -6.28
N ASN A 332 25.31 19.76 -6.75
CA ASN A 332 25.57 20.14 -8.15
C ASN A 332 25.00 19.10 -9.13
N TYR A 333 25.10 17.81 -8.80
CA TYR A 333 24.53 16.73 -9.61
C TYR A 333 23.00 16.76 -9.63
N ALA A 334 22.36 17.07 -8.49
CA ALA A 334 20.94 17.34 -8.40
C ALA A 334 20.50 18.50 -9.32
N THR A 335 21.27 19.58 -9.39
CA THR A 335 21.02 20.71 -10.29
C THR A 335 21.10 20.31 -11.77
N GLN A 336 21.98 19.37 -12.15
CA GLN A 336 22.01 18.83 -13.52
C GLN A 336 20.74 18.03 -13.85
N VAL A 337 20.32 17.13 -12.95
CA VAL A 337 19.15 16.24 -13.15
C VAL A 337 17.85 17.03 -13.36
N LYS A 338 17.65 18.16 -12.68
CA LYS A 338 16.46 19.02 -12.79
C LYS A 338 16.18 19.54 -14.22
N ASN A 339 17.18 19.53 -15.10
CA ASN A 339 17.06 19.97 -16.50
C ASN A 339 16.64 18.84 -17.47
N ILE A 340 16.65 17.58 -17.02
CA ILE A 340 16.33 16.41 -17.85
C ILE A 340 14.81 16.28 -18.02
N LYS A 341 14.37 15.99 -19.25
CA LYS A 341 12.95 15.91 -19.64
C LYS A 341 12.56 14.50 -20.05
N THR A 342 11.48 13.97 -19.48
CA THR A 342 10.90 12.67 -19.84
C THR A 342 9.61 12.84 -20.65
N LYS A 343 9.13 11.75 -21.26
CA LYS A 343 7.94 11.72 -22.12
C LYS A 343 6.97 10.61 -21.68
N ALA A 344 6.48 10.74 -20.45
CA ALA A 344 5.52 9.81 -19.88
C ALA A 344 4.21 9.73 -20.69
N LYS A 345 3.70 8.51 -20.86
CA LYS A 345 2.40 8.15 -21.46
C LYS A 345 1.72 7.13 -20.55
N ALA A 346 0.41 7.27 -20.36
CA ALA A 346 -0.38 6.24 -19.69
C ALA A 346 -0.49 4.99 -20.58
N SER A 347 -0.36 3.80 -19.99
CA SER A 347 -0.46 2.52 -20.68
C SER A 347 -1.86 1.90 -20.51
N THR A 348 -2.83 2.52 -21.17
CA THR A 348 -4.25 2.10 -21.19
C THR A 348 -4.56 1.35 -22.47
N SER A 349 -5.16 0.16 -22.35
CA SER A 349 -5.66 -0.66 -23.45
C SER A 349 -7.16 -0.89 -23.30
N LYS A 350 -7.95 -0.54 -24.31
CA LYS A 350 -9.36 -0.92 -24.35
C LYS A 350 -9.47 -2.43 -24.62
N MET A 351 -10.17 -3.14 -23.75
CA MET A 351 -10.45 -4.56 -23.95
C MET A 351 -11.68 -4.69 -24.84
N LEU A 352 -11.52 -5.34 -26.00
CA LEU A 352 -12.67 -5.71 -26.82
C LEU A 352 -13.44 -6.82 -26.10
N ALA A 353 -14.64 -6.50 -25.62
CA ALA A 353 -15.64 -7.47 -25.16
C ALA A 353 -16.29 -8.21 -26.35
N ALA A 354 -15.45 -8.66 -27.30
CA ALA A 354 -15.88 -9.49 -28.41
C ALA A 354 -16.45 -10.80 -27.85
N PRO A 355 -17.71 -11.15 -28.14
CA PRO A 355 -18.22 -12.48 -27.86
C PRO A 355 -17.37 -13.47 -28.66
N VAL A 356 -16.83 -14.48 -27.98
CA VAL A 356 -16.29 -15.67 -28.65
C VAL A 356 -17.49 -16.37 -29.28
N ASP A 357 -17.66 -16.21 -30.60
CA ASP A 357 -18.71 -16.92 -31.33
C ASP A 357 -18.28 -18.38 -31.49
N TRP A 358 -18.72 -19.20 -30.55
CA TRP A 358 -18.44 -20.64 -30.52
C TRP A 358 -18.98 -21.38 -31.74
N ALA A 359 -20.01 -20.86 -32.43
CA ALA A 359 -20.54 -21.48 -33.64
C ALA A 359 -19.65 -21.14 -34.85
N ALA A 360 -19.24 -19.87 -34.99
CA ALA A 360 -18.27 -19.47 -36.00
C ALA A 360 -16.94 -20.21 -35.82
N LEU A 361 -16.41 -20.25 -34.58
CA LEU A 361 -15.16 -20.94 -34.27
C LEU A 361 -15.24 -22.46 -34.43
N GLN A 362 -16.38 -23.12 -34.18
CA GLN A 362 -16.50 -24.55 -34.49
C GLN A 362 -16.49 -24.83 -36.00
N VAL A 363 -17.08 -23.94 -36.81
CA VAL A 363 -17.03 -24.07 -38.28
C VAL A 363 -15.64 -23.75 -38.82
N GLU A 364 -14.98 -22.71 -38.27
CA GLU A 364 -13.60 -22.38 -38.59
C GLU A 364 -12.68 -23.53 -38.18
N ASP A 365 -12.70 -23.99 -36.92
CA ASP A 365 -11.95 -25.15 -36.42
C ASP A 365 -12.21 -26.41 -37.25
N GLN A 366 -13.43 -26.70 -37.72
CA GLN A 366 -13.67 -27.87 -38.58
C GLN A 366 -12.87 -27.78 -39.89
N SER A 367 -12.95 -26.63 -40.58
CA SER A 367 -12.24 -26.38 -41.84
C SER A 367 -10.72 -26.20 -41.66
N VAL A 368 -10.30 -25.64 -40.52
CA VAL A 368 -8.92 -25.46 -40.09
C VAL A 368 -8.34 -26.80 -39.64
N ILE A 369 -9.11 -27.72 -39.06
CA ILE A 369 -8.66 -29.09 -38.75
C ILE A 369 -8.52 -29.91 -40.03
N GLU A 370 -9.33 -29.69 -41.07
CA GLU A 370 -9.15 -30.37 -42.36
C GLU A 370 -7.94 -29.81 -43.13
N THR A 371 -7.83 -28.49 -43.27
CA THR A 371 -6.64 -27.88 -43.88
C THR A 371 -5.36 -28.05 -43.04
N LEU A 372 -5.45 -28.16 -41.70
CA LEU A 372 -4.32 -28.58 -40.85
C LEU A 372 -4.04 -30.07 -40.94
N LYS A 373 -4.97 -30.96 -41.33
CA LYS A 373 -4.60 -32.36 -41.64
C LYS A 373 -3.82 -32.43 -42.94
N GLU A 374 -4.19 -31.63 -43.95
CA GLU A 374 -3.46 -31.52 -45.21
C GLU A 374 -2.11 -30.79 -45.03
N GLU A 375 -2.05 -29.69 -44.28
CA GLU A 375 -0.79 -29.08 -43.83
C GLU A 375 0.00 -30.07 -42.95
N ILE A 376 -0.60 -30.91 -42.08
CA ILE A 376 0.15 -31.89 -41.27
C ILE A 376 0.70 -33.04 -42.12
N ASP A 377 0.00 -33.57 -43.13
CA ASP A 377 0.56 -34.61 -43.99
C ASP A 377 1.70 -34.05 -44.87
N THR A 378 1.49 -32.89 -45.48
CA THR A 378 2.53 -32.21 -46.26
C THR A 378 3.70 -31.72 -45.39
N LEU A 379 3.44 -31.24 -44.18
CA LEU A 379 4.48 -30.89 -43.20
C LEU A 379 5.16 -32.15 -42.64
N GLN A 380 4.51 -33.30 -42.50
CA GLN A 380 5.21 -34.55 -42.13
C GLN A 380 6.17 -35.01 -43.24
N GLN A 381 5.81 -34.79 -44.51
CA GLN A 381 6.72 -35.00 -45.63
C GLN A 381 7.89 -33.98 -45.64
N GLN A 382 7.69 -32.76 -45.13
CA GLN A 382 8.73 -31.71 -45.01
C GLN A 382 9.57 -31.80 -43.71
N LEU A 383 9.01 -32.30 -42.60
CA LEU A 383 9.69 -32.48 -41.30
C LEU A 383 10.84 -33.49 -41.38
N ARG A 384 10.78 -34.40 -42.36
CA ARG A 384 11.88 -35.30 -42.72
C ARG A 384 13.08 -34.56 -43.36
N LYS A 385 13.00 -33.25 -43.58
CA LYS A 385 14.05 -32.44 -44.22
C LYS A 385 14.49 -31.20 -43.45
N PHE A 386 13.63 -30.53 -42.68
CA PHE A 386 14.00 -29.39 -41.82
C PHE A 386 13.27 -29.40 -40.48
N GLN A 387 13.98 -29.00 -39.41
CA GLN A 387 13.45 -28.82 -38.05
C GLN A 387 13.28 -27.34 -37.72
N ASN A 388 12.13 -26.98 -37.15
CA ASN A 388 11.75 -25.68 -36.55
C ASN A 388 11.70 -24.46 -37.51
N THR A 389 10.77 -23.50 -37.40
CA THR A 389 9.46 -23.32 -36.72
C THR A 389 8.71 -22.17 -37.48
N GLU A 390 7.54 -21.58 -37.15
CA GLU A 390 6.66 -21.54 -35.96
C GLU A 390 5.23 -21.11 -36.39
N LYS A 391 4.16 -21.74 -35.87
CA LYS A 391 2.76 -21.23 -35.94
C LYS A 391 1.94 -21.80 -34.77
N ASP A 392 1.39 -20.95 -33.91
CA ASP A 392 0.50 -21.34 -32.79
C ASP A 392 -0.55 -20.24 -32.50
N GLY A 393 -1.58 -20.15 -33.35
CA GLY A 393 -2.57 -19.06 -33.35
C GLY A 393 -3.79 -19.32 -32.46
N GLY A 394 -4.53 -20.40 -32.76
CA GLY A 394 -5.83 -20.69 -32.14
C GLY A 394 -5.74 -20.98 -30.64
N VAL A 395 -4.82 -21.88 -30.24
CA VAL A 395 -4.61 -22.26 -28.83
C VAL A 395 -4.22 -21.05 -27.99
N SER A 396 -3.37 -20.17 -28.52
CA SER A 396 -2.99 -18.90 -27.89
C SER A 396 -4.18 -17.96 -27.66
N SER A 397 -5.21 -17.99 -28.52
CA SER A 397 -6.44 -17.21 -28.35
C SER A 397 -7.33 -17.78 -27.24
N LEU A 398 -7.56 -19.10 -27.26
CA LEU A 398 -8.37 -19.79 -26.26
C LEU A 398 -7.76 -19.69 -24.85
N ILE A 399 -6.44 -19.84 -24.71
CA ILE A 399 -5.73 -19.64 -23.44
C ILE A 399 -5.94 -18.22 -22.90
N LYS A 400 -5.84 -17.19 -23.76
CA LYS A 400 -6.09 -15.79 -23.36
C LYS A 400 -7.54 -15.57 -22.93
N TYR A 401 -8.51 -16.22 -23.57
CA TYR A 401 -9.91 -16.14 -23.16
C TYR A 401 -10.15 -16.83 -21.80
N LEU A 402 -9.68 -18.07 -21.62
CA LEU A 402 -9.83 -18.81 -20.37
C LEU A 402 -9.14 -18.13 -19.19
N SER A 403 -7.96 -17.52 -19.40
CA SER A 403 -7.29 -16.71 -18.39
C SER A 403 -8.14 -15.52 -17.95
N ARG A 404 -8.75 -14.79 -18.90
CA ARG A 404 -9.62 -13.64 -18.61
C ARG A 404 -10.89 -14.02 -17.86
N GLU A 405 -11.53 -15.14 -18.21
CA GLU A 405 -12.74 -15.59 -17.49
C GLU A 405 -12.39 -16.11 -16.09
N SER A 406 -11.21 -16.72 -15.90
CA SER A 406 -10.68 -17.11 -14.59
C SER A 406 -10.33 -15.90 -13.70
N GLU A 407 -9.69 -14.87 -14.27
CA GLU A 407 -9.46 -13.57 -13.62
C GLU A 407 -10.78 -12.91 -13.20
N ARG A 408 -11.76 -12.91 -14.10
CA ARG A 408 -13.11 -12.36 -13.86
C ARG A 408 -13.85 -13.08 -12.75
N GLN A 409 -13.88 -14.42 -12.75
CA GLN A 409 -14.50 -15.21 -11.68
C GLN A 409 -13.79 -15.00 -10.34
N SER A 410 -12.46 -14.89 -10.34
CA SER A 410 -11.67 -14.60 -9.14
C SER A 410 -11.97 -13.22 -8.57
N PHE A 411 -12.12 -12.21 -9.44
CA PHE A 411 -12.56 -10.86 -9.04
C PHE A 411 -14.02 -10.84 -8.58
N GLU A 412 -14.92 -11.56 -9.24
CA GLU A 412 -16.33 -11.69 -8.83
C GLU A 412 -16.46 -12.30 -7.43
N ILE A 413 -15.70 -13.34 -7.11
CA ILE A 413 -15.60 -13.90 -5.74
C ILE A 413 -15.07 -12.86 -4.74
N ARG A 414 -14.07 -12.06 -5.11
CA ARG A 414 -13.51 -10.98 -4.26
C ARG A 414 -14.50 -9.83 -4.06
N TYR A 415 -15.27 -9.48 -5.08
CA TYR A 415 -16.33 -8.46 -5.06
C TYR A 415 -17.52 -8.87 -4.19
N LEU A 416 -18.04 -10.08 -4.39
CA LEU A 416 -19.14 -10.64 -3.59
C LEU A 416 -18.75 -10.79 -2.12
N LYS A 417 -17.51 -11.21 -1.80
CA LYS A 417 -17.00 -11.21 -0.42
C LYS A 417 -17.00 -9.81 0.21
N ASN A 418 -16.64 -8.77 -0.54
CA ASN A 418 -16.67 -7.39 -0.04
C ASN A 418 -18.11 -6.90 0.23
N GLN A 419 -19.07 -7.24 -0.64
CA GLN A 419 -20.49 -6.94 -0.38
C GLN A 419 -21.02 -7.69 0.86
N ILE A 420 -20.70 -8.99 1.01
CA ILE A 420 -21.10 -9.78 2.18
C ILE A 420 -20.55 -9.16 3.46
N GLN A 421 -19.25 -8.82 3.50
CA GLN A 421 -18.66 -8.16 4.67
C GLN A 421 -19.37 -6.83 4.99
N SER A 422 -19.65 -5.99 3.99
CA SER A 422 -20.37 -4.73 4.20
C SER A 422 -21.77 -4.96 4.78
N LYS A 423 -22.46 -6.04 4.38
CA LYS A 423 -23.78 -6.41 4.92
C LYS A 423 -23.70 -7.04 6.31
N ASP A 424 -22.64 -7.79 6.63
CA ASP A 424 -22.38 -8.25 8.00
C ASP A 424 -22.07 -7.09 8.95
N GLU A 425 -21.45 -6.01 8.47
CA GLU A 425 -21.19 -4.78 9.24
C GLU A 425 -22.49 -3.99 9.48
N GLU A 426 -23.31 -3.75 8.45
CA GLU A 426 -24.66 -3.19 8.59
C GLU A 426 -25.54 -4.02 9.56
N PHE A 427 -25.50 -5.35 9.45
CA PHE A 427 -26.28 -6.25 10.30
C PHE A 427 -25.85 -6.21 11.77
N LYS A 428 -24.54 -6.08 12.05
CA LYS A 428 -24.03 -5.87 13.42
C LYS A 428 -24.54 -4.56 14.00
N GLU A 429 -24.54 -3.47 13.21
CA GLU A 429 -25.04 -2.17 13.67
C GLU A 429 -26.54 -2.21 13.95
N LEU A 430 -27.35 -2.70 13.01
CA LEU A 430 -28.80 -2.88 13.18
C LEU A 430 -29.15 -3.79 14.37
N LYS A 431 -28.33 -4.81 14.63
CA LYS A 431 -28.48 -5.67 15.82
C LYS A 431 -28.16 -4.93 17.12
N SER A 432 -27.18 -4.04 17.12
CA SER A 432 -26.86 -3.15 18.24
C SER A 432 -28.01 -2.17 18.53
N GLN A 433 -28.51 -1.49 17.48
CA GLN A 433 -29.63 -0.56 17.56
C GLN A 433 -30.92 -1.24 18.09
N ASN A 434 -31.26 -2.43 17.58
CA ASN A 434 -32.37 -3.23 18.10
C ASN A 434 -32.17 -3.67 19.57
N GLY A 435 -30.92 -3.96 19.97
CA GLY A 435 -30.57 -4.26 21.36
C GLY A 435 -30.84 -3.09 22.30
N TYR A 436 -30.42 -1.88 21.90
CA TYR A 436 -30.72 -0.64 22.62
C TYR A 436 -32.23 -0.40 22.75
N LEU A 437 -32.96 -0.43 21.62
CA LEU A 437 -34.40 -0.17 21.59
C LEU A 437 -35.20 -1.20 22.42
N SER A 438 -34.78 -2.46 22.42
CA SER A 438 -35.38 -3.50 23.28
C SER A 438 -35.15 -3.24 24.77
N SER A 439 -34.01 -2.68 25.14
CA SER A 439 -33.71 -2.27 26.52
C SER A 439 -34.55 -1.06 26.94
N GLU A 440 -34.70 -0.08 26.06
CA GLU A 440 -35.50 1.13 26.29
C GLU A 440 -36.99 0.79 26.47
N ILE A 441 -37.56 -0.03 25.58
CA ILE A 441 -38.95 -0.51 25.67
C ILE A 441 -39.20 -1.26 27.00
N LYS A 442 -38.24 -2.10 27.44
CA LYS A 442 -38.33 -2.77 28.75
C LYS A 442 -38.28 -1.79 29.93
N GLY A 443 -37.50 -0.72 29.82
CA GLY A 443 -37.45 0.36 30.81
C GLY A 443 -38.77 1.14 30.92
N VAL A 444 -39.37 1.49 29.79
CA VAL A 444 -40.69 2.16 29.73
C VAL A 444 -41.78 1.25 30.30
N LEU A 445 -41.85 -0.02 29.87
CA LEU A 445 -42.83 -0.99 30.39
C LEU A 445 -42.71 -1.22 31.90
N ARG A 446 -41.48 -1.33 32.42
CA ARG A 446 -41.26 -1.44 33.88
C ARG A 446 -41.73 -0.19 34.62
N THR A 447 -41.46 1.00 34.08
CA THR A 447 -41.93 2.27 34.67
C THR A 447 -43.45 2.34 34.70
N GLN A 448 -44.13 2.04 33.58
CA GLN A 448 -45.59 2.02 33.50
C GLN A 448 -46.22 0.98 34.45
N PHE A 449 -45.65 -0.22 34.54
CA PHE A 449 -46.11 -1.26 35.46
C PHE A 449 -46.00 -0.81 36.93
N ILE A 450 -44.90 -0.16 37.31
CA ILE A 450 -44.70 0.40 38.65
C ILE A 450 -45.70 1.53 38.94
N GLU A 451 -46.04 2.37 37.96
CA GLU A 451 -47.06 3.41 38.13
C GLU A 451 -48.47 2.85 38.30
N GLU A 452 -48.90 1.91 37.46
CA GLU A 452 -50.22 1.28 37.61
C GLU A 452 -50.32 0.44 38.90
N HIS A 453 -49.26 -0.28 39.29
CA HIS A 453 -49.25 -0.97 40.58
C HIS A 453 -49.41 0.00 41.76
N LYS A 454 -48.78 1.19 41.70
CA LYS A 454 -48.98 2.25 42.71
C LYS A 454 -50.41 2.80 42.71
N ARG A 455 -51.03 2.98 41.54
CA ARG A 455 -52.44 3.42 41.40
C ARG A 455 -53.40 2.40 42.01
N LEU A 456 -53.22 1.12 41.68
CA LEU A 456 -54.03 0.01 42.19
C LEU A 456 -53.90 -0.15 43.70
N MET A 457 -52.66 -0.10 44.24
CA MET A 457 -52.43 -0.14 45.69
C MET A 457 -53.15 1.00 46.42
N LYS A 458 -53.03 2.25 45.93
CA LYS A 458 -53.74 3.39 46.52
C LYS A 458 -55.26 3.23 46.47
N CYS A 459 -55.81 2.73 45.36
CA CYS A 459 -57.24 2.46 45.24
C CYS A 459 -57.71 1.38 46.23
N SER A 460 -56.89 0.35 46.46
CA SER A 460 -57.13 -0.68 47.49
C SER A 460 -57.13 -0.08 48.91
N GLU A 461 -56.16 0.79 49.23
CA GLU A 461 -56.12 1.53 50.51
C GLU A 461 -57.37 2.41 50.70
N ASP A 462 -57.79 3.17 49.67
CA ASP A 462 -59.00 3.99 49.70
C ASP A 462 -60.28 3.15 49.93
N ILE A 463 -60.37 1.95 49.33
CA ILE A 463 -61.49 1.02 49.53
C ILE A 463 -61.48 0.45 50.95
N ILE A 464 -60.33 -0.04 51.42
CA ILE A 464 -60.18 -0.60 52.77
C ILE A 464 -60.53 0.45 53.83
N MET A 465 -60.04 1.69 53.68
CA MET A 465 -60.39 2.80 54.57
C MET A 465 -61.90 3.06 54.61
N ARG A 466 -62.58 3.11 53.47
CA ARG A 466 -64.05 3.27 53.41
C ARG A 466 -64.77 2.12 54.11
N SER A 467 -64.37 0.87 53.86
CA SER A 467 -64.97 -0.30 54.51
C SER A 467 -64.72 -0.31 56.01
N VAL A 468 -63.56 0.14 56.50
CA VAL A 468 -63.26 0.28 57.93
C VAL A 468 -64.11 1.40 58.56
N THR A 469 -64.24 2.57 57.93
CA THR A 469 -65.13 3.64 58.42
C THR A 469 -66.59 3.19 58.45
N GLN A 470 -67.05 2.46 57.43
CA GLN A 470 -68.41 1.93 57.37
C GLN A 470 -68.65 0.85 58.44
N ALA A 471 -67.71 -0.08 58.63
CA ALA A 471 -67.77 -1.07 59.70
C ALA A 471 -67.74 -0.42 61.09
N GLN A 472 -66.93 0.62 61.30
CA GLN A 472 -66.92 1.38 62.55
C GLN A 472 -68.29 2.04 62.79
N SER A 473 -68.88 2.71 61.80
CA SER A 473 -70.22 3.29 61.94
C SER A 473 -71.32 2.26 62.24
N MET A 474 -71.16 1.01 61.78
CA MET A 474 -72.06 -0.09 62.15
C MET A 474 -71.80 -0.61 63.57
N VAL A 475 -70.55 -0.66 64.04
CA VAL A 475 -70.21 -1.01 65.42
C VAL A 475 -70.75 0.04 66.38
N ASP A 476 -70.54 1.33 66.08
CA ASP A 476 -71.02 2.45 66.87
C ASP A 476 -72.56 2.43 66.95
N PHE A 477 -73.24 2.26 65.81
CA PHE A 477 -74.71 2.09 65.75
C PHE A 477 -75.19 0.87 66.56
N LEU A 478 -74.46 -0.25 66.55
CA LEU A 478 -74.84 -1.44 67.32
C LEU A 478 -74.60 -1.28 68.83
N GLN A 479 -73.68 -0.41 69.27
CA GLN A 479 -73.47 -0.12 70.69
C GLN A 479 -74.68 0.60 71.31
N ASP A 480 -75.40 1.44 70.54
CA ASP A 480 -76.64 2.09 70.99
C ASP A 480 -77.80 1.10 71.27
N PHE A 481 -77.72 -0.15 70.78
CA PHE A 481 -78.79 -1.16 70.89
C PHE A 481 -78.46 -2.40 71.74
N VAL A 482 -77.25 -2.50 72.31
CA VAL A 482 -76.81 -3.69 73.09
C VAL A 482 -76.58 -3.34 74.58
N PRO A 483 -77.39 -3.87 75.52
CA PRO A 483 -77.16 -3.66 76.95
C PRO A 483 -75.89 -4.39 77.43
N PRO A 484 -75.23 -3.90 78.50
CA PRO A 484 -73.97 -4.47 78.96
C PRO A 484 -74.14 -5.89 79.47
N TYR A 485 -73.37 -6.84 78.92
CA TYR A 485 -73.31 -8.22 79.37
C TYR A 485 -71.89 -8.62 79.77
N ASP A 486 -71.76 -9.31 80.89
CA ASP A 486 -70.48 -9.59 81.55
C ASP A 486 -69.87 -10.90 81.05
N GLY A 487 -68.62 -10.86 80.56
CA GLY A 487 -68.00 -12.06 79.98
C GLY A 487 -66.67 -11.87 79.25
N LYS A 488 -65.56 -12.08 79.98
CA LYS A 488 -64.23 -12.51 79.50
C LYS A 488 -63.72 -11.89 78.19
N GLN A 489 -62.89 -10.85 78.31
CA GLN A 489 -62.04 -10.38 77.21
C GLN A 489 -61.19 -11.53 76.63
N LYS A 490 -61.48 -11.94 75.39
CA LYS A 490 -60.49 -12.53 74.47
C LYS A 490 -59.98 -11.42 73.58
N SER A 491 -58.70 -11.10 73.69
CA SER A 491 -58.04 -10.11 72.83
C SER A 491 -57.90 -10.64 71.40
N TYR A 492 -58.78 -10.19 70.50
CA TYR A 492 -58.53 -10.28 69.07
C TYR A 492 -57.47 -9.23 68.69
N SER A 493 -56.25 -9.68 68.49
CA SER A 493 -55.15 -8.84 68.00
C SER A 493 -55.43 -8.42 66.55
N VAL A 494 -55.87 -7.18 66.34
CA VAL A 494 -55.91 -6.55 65.02
C VAL A 494 -54.47 -6.52 64.46
N PRO A 495 -54.21 -7.01 63.24
CA PRO A 495 -52.87 -6.97 62.66
C PRO A 495 -52.39 -5.52 62.50
N THR A 496 -51.33 -5.15 63.22
CA THR A 496 -50.76 -3.80 63.14
C THR A 496 -50.10 -3.57 61.78
N ARG A 497 -50.17 -2.31 61.32
CA ARG A 497 -49.72 -1.77 60.02
C ARG A 497 -48.40 -2.35 59.47
N ALA A 498 -47.44 -2.66 60.33
CA ALA A 498 -46.16 -3.27 59.97
C ALA A 498 -46.27 -4.68 59.35
N THR A 499 -47.26 -5.49 59.74
CA THR A 499 -47.42 -6.89 59.27
C THR A 499 -48.07 -7.04 57.89
N GLN A 500 -48.66 -5.96 57.35
CA GLN A 500 -49.13 -5.92 55.96
C GLN A 500 -48.03 -5.37 55.03
N LEU A 501 -47.32 -4.32 55.42
CA LEU A 501 -46.25 -3.71 54.63
C LEU A 501 -45.11 -4.70 54.29
N SER A 502 -44.64 -5.48 55.28
CA SER A 502 -43.53 -6.43 55.06
C SER A 502 -43.84 -7.54 54.04
N LYS A 503 -45.12 -7.90 53.87
CA LYS A 503 -45.55 -8.86 52.83
C LYS A 503 -45.66 -8.25 51.44
N VAL A 504 -45.83 -6.92 51.33
CA VAL A 504 -45.82 -6.21 50.06
C VAL A 504 -44.39 -6.01 49.56
N GLU A 505 -43.47 -5.62 50.44
CA GLU A 505 -42.05 -5.42 50.09
C GLU A 505 -41.36 -6.69 49.59
N GLN A 506 -41.65 -7.85 50.19
CA GLN A 506 -41.09 -9.14 49.74
C GLN A 506 -41.49 -9.51 48.30
N ASN A 507 -42.71 -9.19 47.88
CA ASN A 507 -43.18 -9.51 46.51
C ASN A 507 -42.58 -8.60 45.44
N ILE A 508 -42.13 -7.39 45.79
CA ILE A 508 -41.53 -6.43 44.85
C ILE A 508 -40.11 -6.87 44.42
N SER A 509 -39.46 -7.79 45.15
CA SER A 509 -38.10 -8.25 44.86
C SER A 509 -38.01 -9.43 43.86
N ILE A 510 -39.13 -9.84 43.25
CA ILE A 510 -39.24 -11.12 42.51
C ILE A 510 -39.62 -10.91 41.02
N THR A 511 -39.74 -9.66 40.54
CA THR A 511 -40.12 -9.29 39.13
C THR A 511 -39.34 -8.08 38.59
#